data_AF-A0A1E4SCB9-F1
#
_entry.id   AF-A0A1E4SCB9-F1
#
_cell.length_a   1.000
_cell.length_b   1.000
_cell.length_c   1.000
_cell.angle_alpha   90.00
_cell.angle_beta   90.00
_cell.angle_gamma   90.00
#
_symmetry.space_group_name_H-M   'P 1'
#
loop_
_entity.id
_entity.type
_entity.pdbx_description
1 polymer ?
#
loop_
_entity_poly.entity_id
_entity_poly.type
_entity_poly.pdbx_seq_one_letter_code
_entity_poly.pdbx_strand_id
1 'polypeptide(L)'
;MKSLFRSIAMSPTVTQVIDGKEIDFSFITPQLGVCSGPVDCQFRSWYRLLISDLSKWLDTQSSNWHIWNLRGEGAGYDLETMRDKVSFHPLTDHEAPSMDMLLRVVKELDEYLSETDHLAVVHCKAGRGRSGTVVCAYLMYQFSKEGKHLTVEEAILWFSAKRMRTFADTGISIKSQRRALEYWYKFLQFTRKERLEYFRSSAGAEKHLYGIRVINPCQGWIGEICIQTYIDGNIGDIYKFTDPSSPGISRVRERTPIPVQEFRVAIKWCYCWYHLFFEKRKQMVEGLDTFKLVATWDDFDGFKGTTHKGVKWFDALEIYW
;
A
#
# COMPACT_ATOMS: atom_id res chain seq x y z
N MET A 1 1.08 11.75 34.17
CA MET A 1 1.81 12.80 33.41
C MET A 1 3.17 12.36 32.88
N LYS A 2 4.10 11.84 33.69
CA LYS A 2 5.44 11.40 33.23
C LYS A 2 5.46 10.26 32.18
N SER A 3 4.43 9.40 32.13
CA SER A 3 4.31 8.35 31.10
C SER A 3 3.82 8.88 29.74
N LEU A 4 3.07 10.00 29.72
CA LEU A 4 2.47 10.57 28.53
C LEU A 4 3.54 11.20 27.61
N PHE A 5 4.41 12.03 28.22
CA PHE A 5 5.58 12.63 27.57
C PHE A 5 6.55 11.57 27.02
N ARG A 6 6.73 10.44 27.72
CA ARG A 6 7.56 9.32 27.25
C ARG A 6 6.98 8.64 26.00
N SER A 7 5.66 8.52 25.87
CA SER A 7 5.04 7.83 24.73
C SER A 7 5.08 8.64 23.43
N ILE A 8 4.94 9.97 23.52
CA ILE A 8 5.01 10.87 22.36
C ILE A 8 6.47 11.08 21.94
N ALA A 9 7.41 11.14 22.89
CA ALA A 9 8.84 11.15 22.61
C ALA A 9 9.31 9.89 21.83
N MET A 10 8.59 8.78 21.98
CA MET A 10 8.86 7.50 21.28
C MET A 10 8.08 7.31 19.98
N SER A 11 7.16 8.22 19.62
CA SER A 11 6.48 8.12 18.32
C SER A 11 7.51 8.25 17.20
N PRO A 12 7.51 7.35 16.20
CA PRO A 12 8.44 7.43 15.08
C PRO A 12 8.13 8.59 14.12
N THR A 13 7.00 9.27 14.30
CA THR A 13 6.49 10.31 13.40
C THR A 13 6.68 11.72 13.94
N VAL A 14 6.83 12.67 13.03
CA VAL A 14 6.94 14.10 13.37
C VAL A 14 5.59 14.62 13.85
N THR A 15 5.65 15.41 14.92
CA THR A 15 4.52 16.06 15.56
C THR A 15 4.66 17.58 15.39
N GLN A 16 3.52 18.27 15.35
CA GLN A 16 3.43 19.73 15.39
C GLN A 16 2.79 20.16 16.71
N VAL A 17 3.19 21.33 17.22
CA VAL A 17 2.55 21.93 18.39
C VAL A 17 1.55 22.97 17.88
N ILE A 18 0.28 22.74 18.19
CA ILE A 18 -0.85 23.58 17.79
C ILE A 18 -1.61 23.95 19.06
N ASP A 19 -1.70 25.24 19.37
CA ASP A 19 -2.33 25.77 20.60
C ASP A 19 -1.85 25.08 21.88
N GLY A 20 -0.55 24.79 21.95
CA GLY A 20 0.09 24.10 23.08
C GLY A 20 -0.19 22.59 23.15
N LYS A 21 -0.91 22.01 22.18
CA LYS A 21 -1.13 20.56 22.04
C LYS A 21 -0.22 19.98 20.97
N GLU A 22 0.41 18.86 21.29
CA GLU A 22 1.21 18.11 20.32
C GLU A 22 0.31 17.21 19.46
N ILE A 23 0.27 17.48 18.16
CA ILE A 23 -0.56 16.81 17.16
C ILE A 23 0.34 16.08 16.17
N ASP A 24 0.05 14.81 15.91
CA ASP A 24 0.76 13.99 14.93
C ASP A 24 0.29 14.32 13.51
N PHE A 25 0.79 15.44 12.98
CA PHE A 25 0.50 15.97 11.65
C PHE A 25 1.77 16.50 10.97
N SER A 26 1.91 16.29 9.68
CA SER A 26 3.05 16.78 8.89
C SER A 26 2.60 17.24 7.50
N PHE A 27 2.98 18.46 7.12
CA PHE A 27 2.86 18.90 5.72
C PHE A 27 3.93 18.22 4.87
N ILE A 28 3.49 17.52 3.84
CA ILE A 28 4.37 16.89 2.84
C ILE A 28 4.64 17.88 1.70
N THR A 29 3.61 18.63 1.31
CA THR A 29 3.67 19.83 0.47
C THR A 29 2.83 20.93 1.13
N PRO A 30 2.83 22.19 0.65
CA PRO A 30 2.00 23.25 1.22
C PRO A 30 0.49 22.93 1.26
N GLN A 31 -0.02 22.16 0.30
CA GLN A 31 -1.44 21.81 0.20
C GLN A 31 -1.76 20.35 0.57
N LEU A 32 -0.76 19.55 0.97
CA LEU A 32 -0.93 18.13 1.29
C LEU A 32 -0.33 17.77 2.64
N GLY A 33 -1.20 17.41 3.57
CA GLY A 33 -0.87 16.97 4.92
C GLY A 33 -1.08 15.47 5.15
N VAL A 34 -0.37 14.94 6.15
CA VAL A 34 -0.54 13.56 6.64
C VAL A 34 -0.57 13.51 8.15
N CYS A 35 -1.49 12.73 8.71
CA CYS A 35 -1.59 12.50 10.15
C CYS A 35 -1.81 11.02 10.50
N SER A 36 -1.69 10.67 11.79
CA SER A 36 -2.25 9.42 12.29
C SER A 36 -3.77 9.46 12.32
N GLY A 37 -4.38 8.28 12.38
CA GLY A 37 -5.83 8.13 12.30
C GLY A 37 -6.52 8.78 13.50
N PRO A 38 -7.34 9.82 13.29
CA PRO A 38 -8.09 10.43 14.37
C PRO A 38 -9.20 9.50 14.88
N VAL A 39 -9.74 9.82 16.06
CA VAL A 39 -10.80 9.06 16.73
C VAL A 39 -11.95 9.97 17.17
N ASP A 40 -13.12 9.36 17.38
CA ASP A 40 -14.36 10.00 17.84
C ASP A 40 -14.40 10.29 19.36
N CYS A 41 -13.81 9.42 20.18
CA CYS A 41 -13.99 9.46 21.63
C CYS A 41 -12.68 9.45 22.42
N GLN A 42 -12.69 10.17 23.55
CA GLN A 42 -11.53 10.33 24.41
C GLN A 42 -11.08 9.03 25.09
N PHE A 43 -11.98 8.07 25.31
CA PHE A 43 -11.63 6.77 25.90
C PHE A 43 -10.71 5.93 24.99
N ARG A 44 -10.72 6.19 23.68
CA ARG A 44 -9.76 5.66 22.69
C ARG A 44 -8.62 6.64 22.39
N SER A 45 -8.67 7.86 22.93
CA SER A 45 -7.76 8.98 22.62
C SER A 45 -6.59 9.12 23.58
N TRP A 46 -6.37 8.19 24.52
CA TRP A 46 -5.26 8.32 25.47
C TRP A 46 -3.88 8.42 24.76
N TYR A 47 -3.85 8.17 23.44
CA TYR A 47 -2.70 8.35 22.55
C TYR A 47 -3.04 8.85 21.12
N ARG A 48 -4.25 9.36 20.83
CA ARG A 48 -4.68 9.71 19.45
C ARG A 48 -5.42 11.05 19.37
N LEU A 49 -5.25 11.72 18.23
CA LEU A 49 -5.92 12.97 17.87
C LEU A 49 -7.44 12.79 17.75
N LEU A 50 -8.23 13.70 18.33
CA LEU A 50 -9.68 13.72 18.13
C LEU A 50 -9.99 14.33 16.76
N ILE A 51 -10.96 13.75 16.03
CA ILE A 51 -11.38 14.30 14.73
C ILE A 51 -11.93 15.72 14.86
N SER A 52 -12.58 16.04 15.98
CA SER A 52 -13.07 17.39 16.29
C SER A 52 -11.94 18.40 16.46
N ASP A 53 -10.85 18.00 17.10
CA ASP A 53 -9.69 18.87 17.33
C ASP A 53 -8.91 19.07 16.02
N LEU A 54 -8.78 18.01 15.21
CA LEU A 54 -8.22 18.10 13.86
C LEU A 54 -9.04 19.05 12.98
N SER A 55 -10.37 18.89 12.95
CA SER A 55 -11.25 19.70 12.10
C SER A 55 -11.18 21.18 12.47
N LYS A 56 -11.28 21.50 13.77
CA LYS A 56 -11.14 22.88 14.27
C LYS A 56 -9.80 23.50 13.88
N TRP A 57 -8.73 22.71 13.96
CA TRP A 57 -7.43 23.21 13.53
C TRP A 57 -7.38 23.41 12.01
N LEU A 58 -7.88 22.47 11.21
CA LEU A 58 -7.90 22.60 9.76
C LEU A 58 -8.72 23.82 9.29
N ASP A 59 -9.80 24.17 10.00
CA ASP A 59 -10.58 25.40 9.76
C ASP A 59 -9.74 26.68 9.91
N THR A 60 -8.66 26.65 10.70
CA THR A 60 -7.70 27.77 10.82
C THR A 60 -6.68 27.83 9.68
N GLN A 61 -6.47 26.72 8.97
CA GLN A 61 -5.45 26.60 7.93
C GLN A 61 -6.01 26.89 6.54
N SER A 62 -7.23 26.42 6.26
CA SER A 62 -7.90 26.62 4.98
C SER A 62 -9.41 26.52 5.18
N SER A 63 -10.17 27.30 4.40
CA SER A 63 -11.63 27.17 4.36
C SER A 63 -12.07 25.89 3.63
N ASN A 64 -11.18 25.32 2.81
CA ASN A 64 -11.42 24.20 1.91
C ASN A 64 -10.46 23.06 2.19
N TRP A 65 -10.61 22.40 3.34
CA TRP A 65 -9.92 21.15 3.64
C TRP A 65 -10.80 19.91 3.40
N HIS A 66 -10.16 18.80 2.99
CA HIS A 66 -10.79 17.50 2.81
C HIS A 66 -9.86 16.36 3.22
N ILE A 67 -10.42 15.26 3.73
CA ILE A 67 -9.70 14.13 4.28
C ILE A 67 -9.85 12.89 3.39
N TRP A 68 -8.74 12.23 3.07
CA TRP A 68 -8.71 10.88 2.50
C TRP A 68 -8.37 9.87 3.59
N ASN A 69 -9.37 9.07 3.98
CA ASN A 69 -9.25 8.08 5.04
C ASN A 69 -8.98 6.69 4.45
N LEU A 70 -7.80 6.15 4.74
CA LEU A 70 -7.33 4.86 4.24
C LEU A 70 -7.50 3.68 5.23
N ARG A 71 -8.26 3.86 6.32
CA ARG A 71 -8.39 2.83 7.36
C ARG A 71 -9.32 1.69 6.94
N GLY A 72 -8.75 0.53 6.61
CA GLY A 72 -9.52 -0.69 6.35
C GLY A 72 -10.12 -1.35 7.60
N GLU A 73 -9.57 -1.11 8.79
CA GLU A 73 -10.06 -1.69 10.05
C GLU A 73 -11.28 -0.96 10.68
N GLY A 74 -11.94 -0.11 9.88
CA GLY A 74 -12.99 0.82 10.31
C GLY A 74 -12.50 2.27 10.33
N ALA A 75 -13.38 3.18 9.94
CA ALA A 75 -13.06 4.60 9.74
C ALA A 75 -12.45 5.29 10.97
N GLY A 76 -12.87 4.86 12.17
CA GLY A 76 -12.39 5.38 13.46
C GLY A 76 -13.16 6.54 14.03
N TYR A 77 -14.02 7.15 13.23
CA TYR A 77 -14.95 8.21 13.56
C TYR A 77 -16.20 8.05 12.67
N ASP A 78 -17.27 8.75 13.03
CA ASP A 78 -18.50 8.72 12.26
C ASP A 78 -18.34 9.40 10.90
N LEU A 79 -18.53 8.63 9.83
CA LEU A 79 -18.45 9.13 8.45
C LEU A 79 -19.69 9.92 8.06
N GLU A 80 -20.83 9.72 8.72
CA GLU A 80 -22.04 10.47 8.42
C GLU A 80 -21.89 11.94 8.85
N THR A 81 -21.38 12.17 10.07
CA THR A 81 -21.04 13.52 10.56
C THR A 81 -19.98 14.21 9.70
N MET A 82 -19.12 13.46 9.01
CA MET A 82 -18.00 13.98 8.22
C MET A 82 -18.19 13.82 6.71
N ARG A 83 -19.41 13.54 6.23
CA ARG A 83 -19.68 13.09 4.86
C ARG A 83 -19.16 14.03 3.78
N ASP A 84 -19.26 15.34 4.00
CA ASP A 84 -18.83 16.36 3.02
C ASP A 84 -17.34 16.71 3.11
N LYS A 85 -16.62 16.11 4.06
CA LYS A 85 -15.22 16.41 4.38
C LYS A 85 -14.30 15.20 4.30
N VAL A 86 -14.85 14.01 4.01
CA VAL A 86 -14.09 12.75 4.03
C VAL A 86 -14.42 11.88 2.83
N SER A 87 -13.39 11.54 2.05
CA SER A 87 -13.41 10.42 1.10
C SER A 87 -12.86 9.16 1.77
N PHE A 88 -13.69 8.13 1.88
CA PHE A 88 -13.31 6.87 2.52
C PHE A 88 -12.85 5.82 1.50
N HIS A 89 -11.58 5.45 1.56
CA HIS A 89 -10.93 4.49 0.68
C HIS A 89 -10.24 3.40 1.51
N PRO A 90 -10.98 2.41 2.05
CA PRO A 90 -10.46 1.45 2.99
C PRO A 90 -9.30 0.63 2.39
N LEU A 91 -8.18 0.60 3.11
CA LEU A 91 -7.04 -0.27 2.81
C LEU A 91 -6.64 -1.03 4.06
N THR A 92 -6.65 -2.37 3.98
CA THR A 92 -6.27 -3.27 5.07
C THR A 92 -4.89 -2.93 5.63
N ASP A 93 -4.73 -2.99 6.96
CA ASP A 93 -3.49 -2.61 7.63
C ASP A 93 -2.31 -3.47 7.12
N HIS A 94 -1.17 -2.80 6.88
CA HIS A 94 0.05 -3.39 6.31
C HIS A 94 0.01 -3.84 4.84
N GLU A 95 -1.12 -3.77 4.17
CA GLU A 95 -1.24 -4.22 2.78
C GLU A 95 -0.85 -3.11 1.78
N ALA A 96 -0.62 -3.48 0.53
CA ALA A 96 -0.27 -2.55 -0.55
C ALA A 96 -1.54 -2.05 -1.28
N PRO A 97 -1.68 -0.76 -1.60
CA PRO A 97 -2.84 -0.31 -2.38
C PRO A 97 -2.85 -0.97 -3.76
N SER A 98 -4.05 -1.31 -4.24
CA SER A 98 -4.22 -1.79 -5.61
C SER A 98 -3.89 -0.70 -6.62
N MET A 99 -3.52 -1.09 -7.84
CA MET A 99 -3.34 -0.12 -8.93
C MET A 99 -4.60 0.71 -9.19
N ASP A 100 -5.78 0.09 -9.12
CA ASP A 100 -7.07 0.78 -9.27
C ASP A 100 -7.32 1.79 -8.14
N MET A 101 -6.91 1.47 -6.91
CA MET A 101 -6.99 2.40 -5.78
C MET A 101 -6.04 3.58 -6.00
N LEU A 102 -4.81 3.34 -6.42
CA LEU A 102 -3.86 4.42 -6.74
C LEU A 102 -4.39 5.32 -7.85
N LEU A 103 -4.87 4.75 -8.96
CA LEU A 103 -5.48 5.50 -10.07
C LEU A 103 -6.62 6.40 -9.59
N ARG A 104 -7.52 5.87 -8.76
CA ARG A 104 -8.68 6.60 -8.24
C ARG A 104 -8.28 7.70 -7.28
N VAL A 105 -7.53 7.36 -6.22
CA VAL A 105 -7.22 8.30 -5.14
C VAL A 105 -6.27 9.39 -5.61
N VAL A 106 -5.27 9.06 -6.45
CA VAL A 106 -4.36 10.07 -7.01
C VAL A 106 -5.11 11.04 -7.92
N LYS A 107 -6.07 10.55 -8.72
CA LYS A 107 -6.92 11.40 -9.55
C LYS A 107 -7.79 12.33 -8.68
N GLU A 108 -8.45 11.81 -7.65
CA GLU A 108 -9.25 12.62 -6.73
C GLU A 108 -8.40 13.69 -6.03
N LEU A 109 -7.18 13.35 -5.60
CA LEU A 109 -6.25 14.30 -5.00
C LEU A 109 -5.84 15.40 -6.00
N ASP A 110 -5.52 15.05 -7.25
CA ASP A 110 -5.13 16.03 -8.28
C ASP A 110 -6.29 16.96 -8.64
N GLU A 111 -7.49 16.42 -8.80
CA GLU A 111 -8.70 17.22 -9.07
C GLU A 111 -9.04 18.14 -7.90
N TYR A 112 -8.89 17.68 -6.65
CA TYR A 112 -9.15 18.53 -5.49
C TYR A 112 -8.07 19.60 -5.30
N LEU A 113 -6.81 19.27 -5.52
CA LEU A 113 -5.66 20.16 -5.30
C LEU A 113 -5.35 21.06 -6.50
N SER A 114 -6.16 21.05 -7.56
CA SER A 114 -6.02 22.02 -8.65
C SER A 114 -6.39 23.45 -8.22
N GLU A 115 -7.17 23.59 -7.15
CA GLU A 115 -7.52 24.86 -6.54
C GLU A 115 -6.49 25.27 -5.48
N THR A 116 -6.06 26.53 -5.48
CA THR A 116 -4.92 26.99 -4.68
C THR A 116 -5.19 27.11 -3.17
N ASP A 117 -6.45 27.32 -2.77
CA ASP A 117 -6.84 27.40 -1.34
C ASP A 117 -7.16 26.02 -0.75
N HIS A 118 -7.14 24.95 -1.54
CA HIS A 118 -7.53 23.62 -1.08
C HIS A 118 -6.41 22.94 -0.29
N LEU A 119 -6.79 22.26 0.81
CA LEU A 119 -5.91 21.48 1.67
C LEU A 119 -6.38 20.02 1.74
N ALA A 120 -5.56 19.09 1.24
CA ALA A 120 -5.81 17.67 1.36
C ALA A 120 -5.09 17.08 2.58
N VAL A 121 -5.78 16.20 3.31
CA VAL A 121 -5.19 15.46 4.43
C VAL A 121 -5.37 13.96 4.21
N VAL A 122 -4.27 13.21 4.11
CA VAL A 122 -4.31 11.75 3.96
C VAL A 122 -3.97 11.10 5.29
N HIS A 123 -4.79 10.16 5.77
CA HIS A 123 -4.46 9.39 6.96
C HIS A 123 -4.77 7.90 6.80
N CYS A 124 -4.10 7.10 7.63
CA CYS A 124 -4.45 5.70 7.84
C CYS A 124 -4.59 5.49 9.34
N LYS A 125 -3.96 4.47 9.93
CA LYS A 125 -3.89 4.32 11.39
C LYS A 125 -2.74 5.10 12.01
N ALA A 126 -1.54 4.99 11.43
CA ALA A 126 -0.32 5.63 11.93
C ALA A 126 0.21 6.76 11.02
N GLY A 127 -0.38 6.95 9.83
CA GLY A 127 0.10 7.94 8.86
C GLY A 127 1.50 7.62 8.31
N ARG A 128 1.81 6.33 8.14
CA ARG A 128 3.07 5.82 7.54
C ARG A 128 2.72 5.01 6.29
N GLY A 129 3.33 3.84 6.06
CA GLY A 129 2.99 2.80 5.07
C GLY A 129 1.86 3.11 4.08
N ARG A 130 0.60 2.87 4.46
CA ARG A 130 -0.58 3.11 3.60
C ARG A 130 -0.68 4.55 3.09
N SER A 131 -0.61 5.53 4.00
CA SER A 131 -0.68 6.96 3.66
C SER A 131 0.53 7.39 2.85
N GLY A 132 1.73 6.95 3.25
CA GLY A 132 2.95 7.23 2.53
C GLY A 132 2.92 6.70 1.11
N THR A 133 2.39 5.49 0.90
CA THR A 133 2.30 4.88 -0.44
C THR A 133 1.42 5.73 -1.36
N VAL A 134 0.23 6.13 -0.91
CA VAL A 134 -0.68 7.00 -1.69
C VAL A 134 -0.06 8.38 -1.94
N VAL A 135 0.56 8.98 -0.92
CA VAL A 135 1.16 10.32 -1.04
C VAL A 135 2.38 10.29 -1.97
N CYS A 136 3.26 9.29 -1.86
CA CYS A 136 4.37 9.12 -2.80
C CYS A 136 3.86 8.94 -4.22
N ALA A 137 2.83 8.13 -4.44
CA ALA A 137 2.22 7.96 -5.76
C ALA A 137 1.70 9.30 -6.33
N TYR A 138 1.06 10.13 -5.50
CA TYR A 138 0.61 11.47 -5.89
C TYR A 138 1.79 12.41 -6.22
N LEU A 139 2.84 12.45 -5.40
CA LEU A 139 4.04 13.25 -5.69
C LEU A 139 4.67 12.87 -7.03
N MET A 140 4.81 11.57 -7.29
CA MET A 140 5.35 11.05 -8.55
C MET A 140 4.47 11.45 -9.74
N TYR A 141 3.14 11.44 -9.57
CA TYR A 141 2.19 11.87 -10.58
C TYR A 141 2.33 13.37 -10.90
N GLN A 142 2.46 14.23 -9.88
CA GLN A 142 2.68 15.67 -10.08
C GLN A 142 3.96 15.96 -10.87
N PHE A 143 5.07 15.30 -10.53
CA PHE A 143 6.31 15.43 -11.30
C PHE A 143 6.13 14.96 -12.75
N SER A 144 5.41 13.85 -12.96
CA SER A 144 5.11 13.36 -14.30
C SER A 144 4.28 14.34 -15.14
N LYS A 145 3.37 15.11 -14.53
CA LYS A 145 2.61 16.17 -15.23
C LYS A 145 3.50 17.31 -15.71
N GLU A 146 4.58 17.59 -14.98
CA GLU A 146 5.60 18.58 -15.36
C GLU A 146 6.63 18.05 -16.36
N GLY A 147 6.48 16.82 -16.87
CA GLY A 147 7.46 16.17 -17.74
C GLY A 147 8.76 15.78 -17.02
N LYS A 148 8.73 15.69 -15.68
CA LYS A 148 9.84 15.24 -14.84
C LYS A 148 9.57 13.84 -14.32
N HIS A 149 10.62 13.21 -13.78
CA HIS A 149 10.52 11.92 -13.12
C HIS A 149 10.95 12.07 -11.66
N LEU A 150 10.13 11.55 -10.75
CA LEU A 150 10.48 11.35 -9.35
C LEU A 150 10.53 9.84 -9.13
N THR A 151 11.71 9.31 -8.84
CA THR A 151 11.88 7.87 -8.61
C THR A 151 11.17 7.45 -7.32
N VAL A 152 10.91 6.14 -7.18
CA VAL A 152 10.27 5.59 -5.98
C VAL A 152 11.06 5.93 -4.72
N GLU A 153 12.38 5.76 -4.74
CA GLU A 153 13.24 6.06 -3.59
C GLU A 153 13.27 7.56 -3.26
N GLU A 154 13.32 8.45 -4.27
CA GLU A 154 13.23 9.90 -4.03
C GLU A 154 11.90 10.31 -3.41
N ALA A 155 10.78 9.73 -3.87
CA ALA A 155 9.46 9.98 -3.29
C ALA A 155 9.38 9.49 -1.84
N ILE A 156 9.88 8.28 -1.56
CA ILE A 156 9.94 7.71 -0.21
C ILE A 156 10.82 8.57 0.70
N LEU A 157 11.96 9.05 0.21
CA LEU A 157 12.87 9.93 0.95
C LEU A 157 12.21 11.28 1.25
N TRP A 158 11.56 11.90 0.27
CA TRP A 158 10.79 13.14 0.47
C TRP A 158 9.75 12.96 1.57
N PHE A 159 8.91 11.92 1.45
CA PHE A 159 7.88 11.63 2.43
C PHE A 159 8.48 11.38 3.82
N SER A 160 9.52 10.54 3.90
CA SER A 160 10.15 10.17 5.17
C SER A 160 10.79 11.38 5.84
N ALA A 161 11.48 12.25 5.09
CA ALA A 161 12.10 13.46 5.62
C ALA A 161 11.10 14.44 6.25
N LYS A 162 9.85 14.46 5.75
CA LYS A 162 8.77 15.31 6.30
C LYS A 162 7.98 14.64 7.42
N ARG A 163 7.78 13.32 7.33
CA ARG A 163 6.83 12.59 8.19
C ARG A 163 7.49 11.84 9.35
N MET A 164 8.73 11.39 9.18
CA MET A 164 9.42 10.51 10.12
C MET A 164 10.47 11.28 10.93
N ARG A 165 10.64 10.92 12.20
CA ARG A 165 11.74 11.43 13.04
C ARG A 165 13.06 10.76 12.60
N THR A 166 14.17 11.43 12.86
CA THR A 166 15.52 11.00 12.41
C THR A 166 15.95 9.62 12.90
N PHE A 167 15.46 9.16 14.05
CA PHE A 167 15.76 7.83 14.59
C PHE A 167 14.85 6.73 14.03
N ALA A 168 13.81 7.09 13.29
CA ALA A 168 12.83 6.15 12.77
C ALA A 168 13.25 5.64 11.39
N ASP A 169 12.86 4.40 11.10
CA ASP A 169 12.99 3.81 9.76
C ASP A 169 12.15 4.60 8.73
N THR A 170 12.41 4.35 7.45
CA THR A 170 11.67 4.93 6.33
C THR A 170 10.16 4.80 6.53
N GLY A 171 9.41 5.81 6.09
CA GLY A 171 7.96 5.84 6.26
C GLY A 171 7.23 4.68 5.58
N ILE A 172 7.88 4.02 4.62
CA ILE A 172 7.37 2.91 3.80
C ILE A 172 8.45 1.82 3.72
N SER A 173 8.40 0.84 4.60
CA SER A 173 9.38 -0.26 4.67
C SER A 173 8.88 -1.59 4.11
N ILE A 174 7.57 -1.75 3.92
CA ILE A 174 6.94 -2.98 3.42
C ILE A 174 7.26 -3.15 1.92
N LYS A 175 7.76 -4.33 1.53
CA LYS A 175 8.22 -4.61 0.16
C LYS A 175 7.07 -4.58 -0.83
N SER A 176 5.92 -5.13 -0.46
CA SER A 176 4.72 -5.07 -1.31
C SER A 176 4.26 -3.63 -1.57
N GLN A 177 4.34 -2.73 -0.57
CA GLN A 177 4.01 -1.31 -0.76
C GLN A 177 4.99 -0.61 -1.70
N ARG A 178 6.29 -0.88 -1.55
CA ARG A 178 7.32 -0.38 -2.48
C ARG A 178 7.11 -0.93 -3.89
N ARG A 179 6.76 -2.21 -4.05
CA ARG A 179 6.48 -2.82 -5.35
C ARG A 179 5.28 -2.18 -6.04
N ALA A 180 4.23 -1.82 -5.30
CA ALA A 180 3.12 -1.05 -5.84
C ALA A 180 3.57 0.32 -6.38
N LEU A 181 4.48 1.01 -5.68
CA LEU A 181 5.08 2.26 -6.19
C LEU A 181 5.94 2.03 -7.45
N GLU A 182 6.65 0.91 -7.54
CA GLU A 182 7.40 0.55 -8.76
C GLU A 182 6.47 0.31 -9.96
N TYR A 183 5.33 -0.35 -9.75
CA TYR A 183 4.32 -0.49 -10.80
C TYR A 183 3.73 0.87 -11.19
N TRP A 184 3.42 1.70 -10.20
CA TRP A 184 2.95 3.06 -10.42
C TRP A 184 3.95 3.89 -11.23
N TYR A 185 5.23 3.87 -10.85
CA TYR A 185 6.31 4.56 -11.55
C TYR A 185 6.38 4.17 -13.02
N LYS A 186 6.30 2.86 -13.31
CA LYS A 186 6.27 2.34 -14.68
C LYS A 186 5.03 2.81 -15.43
N PHE A 187 3.86 2.77 -14.78
CA PHE A 187 2.60 3.20 -15.37
C PHE A 187 2.62 4.68 -15.79
N LEU A 188 3.19 5.56 -14.97
CA LEU A 188 3.31 6.99 -15.30
C LEU A 188 4.13 7.24 -16.58
N GLN A 189 5.13 6.40 -16.84
CA GLN A 189 5.99 6.48 -18.01
C GLN A 189 5.39 5.86 -19.28
N PHE A 190 4.27 5.13 -19.17
CA PHE A 190 3.64 4.54 -20.33
C PHE A 190 3.14 5.58 -21.31
N THR A 191 3.45 5.34 -22.59
CA THR A 191 2.83 6.00 -23.73
C THR A 191 1.32 5.75 -23.74
N ARG A 192 0.59 6.55 -24.54
CA ARG A 192 -0.86 6.36 -24.73
C ARG A 192 -1.21 4.93 -25.15
N LYS A 193 -0.43 4.32 -26.05
CA LYS A 193 -0.67 2.95 -26.53
C LYS A 193 -0.55 1.94 -25.38
N GLU A 194 0.48 2.06 -24.56
CA GLU A 194 0.76 1.15 -23.45
C GLU A 194 -0.26 1.30 -22.31
N ARG A 195 -0.76 2.52 -22.06
CA ARG A 195 -1.88 2.73 -21.13
C ARG A 195 -3.16 2.06 -21.63
N LEU A 196 -3.45 2.16 -22.94
CA LEU A 196 -4.59 1.46 -23.54
C LEU A 196 -4.43 -0.07 -23.44
N GLU A 197 -3.22 -0.59 -23.65
CA GLU A 197 -2.91 -2.01 -23.44
C GLU A 197 -3.13 -2.42 -21.98
N TYR A 198 -2.68 -1.60 -21.01
CA TYR A 198 -2.95 -1.83 -19.59
C TYR A 198 -4.46 -1.94 -19.33
N PHE A 199 -5.26 -0.95 -19.74
CA PHE A 199 -6.71 -0.97 -19.51
C PHE A 199 -7.43 -2.09 -20.25
N ARG A 200 -7.00 -2.44 -21.48
CA ARG A 200 -7.52 -3.59 -22.21
C ARG A 200 -7.19 -4.90 -21.50
N SER A 201 -5.96 -5.04 -21.00
CA SER A 201 -5.57 -6.18 -20.18
C SER A 201 -6.43 -6.25 -18.91
N SER A 202 -6.78 -5.10 -18.32
CA SER A 202 -7.68 -5.02 -17.16
C SER A 202 -9.12 -5.45 -17.48
N ALA A 203 -9.59 -5.24 -18.71
CA ALA A 203 -10.92 -5.63 -19.15
C ALA A 203 -11.02 -7.05 -19.76
N GLY A 204 -9.88 -7.68 -20.08
CA GLY A 204 -9.81 -8.91 -20.89
C GLY A 204 -9.48 -10.20 -20.15
N ALA A 205 -9.54 -11.31 -20.90
CA ALA A 205 -9.37 -12.70 -20.45
C ALA A 205 -7.91 -13.23 -20.46
N GLU A 206 -6.88 -12.38 -20.48
CA GLU A 206 -5.46 -12.82 -20.51
C GLU A 206 -4.78 -12.83 -19.13
N LYS A 207 -5.59 -12.95 -18.08
CA LYS A 207 -5.18 -12.75 -16.68
C LYS A 207 -5.00 -14.06 -15.92
N HIS A 208 -4.34 -15.03 -16.51
CA HIS A 208 -4.44 -16.38 -15.99
C HIS A 208 -3.19 -16.80 -15.25
N LEU A 209 -3.34 -17.22 -13.99
CA LEU A 209 -2.31 -18.04 -13.33
C LEU A 209 -2.57 -19.52 -13.65
N TYR A 210 -1.53 -20.22 -14.08
CA TYR A 210 -1.60 -21.65 -14.43
C TYR A 210 -1.06 -22.57 -13.33
N GLY A 211 -0.28 -22.04 -12.38
CA GLY A 211 0.21 -22.84 -11.28
C GLY A 211 1.36 -22.23 -10.51
N ILE A 212 1.70 -22.88 -9.40
CA ILE A 212 2.88 -22.58 -8.60
C ILE A 212 3.73 -23.82 -8.47
N ARG A 213 5.05 -23.62 -8.50
CA ARG A 213 6.05 -24.62 -8.15
C ARG A 213 6.89 -24.14 -6.99
N VAL A 214 6.95 -24.94 -5.94
CA VAL A 214 7.79 -24.70 -4.77
C VAL A 214 9.17 -25.31 -5.00
N ILE A 215 10.22 -24.52 -4.76
CA ILE A 215 11.62 -24.93 -4.90
C ILE A 215 12.20 -25.15 -3.51
N ASN A 216 12.71 -26.36 -3.27
CA ASN A 216 13.34 -26.78 -2.00
C ASN A 216 12.48 -26.47 -0.76
N PRO A 217 11.26 -27.05 -0.65
CA PRO A 217 10.47 -26.91 0.58
C PRO A 217 11.20 -27.54 1.78
N CYS A 218 11.07 -26.95 2.97
CA CYS A 218 11.65 -27.48 4.19
C CYS A 218 11.01 -28.84 4.57
N GLN A 219 11.79 -29.73 5.20
CA GLN A 219 11.26 -31.01 5.70
C GLN A 219 10.15 -30.77 6.73
N GLY A 220 9.04 -31.53 6.61
CA GLY A 220 7.89 -31.42 7.53
C GLY A 220 7.01 -30.20 7.27
N TRP A 221 6.95 -29.70 6.03
CA TRP A 221 6.04 -28.61 5.64
C TRP A 221 4.57 -29.01 5.85
N ILE A 222 3.85 -28.24 6.66
CA ILE A 222 2.39 -28.35 6.89
C ILE A 222 1.79 -26.95 6.68
N GLY A 223 1.86 -26.42 5.47
CA GLY A 223 1.40 -25.06 5.19
C GLY A 223 0.67 -24.95 3.86
N GLU A 224 -0.38 -24.14 3.84
CA GLU A 224 -1.12 -23.81 2.63
C GLU A 224 -0.48 -22.60 1.95
N ILE A 225 -0.34 -22.64 0.63
CA ILE A 225 -0.05 -21.43 -0.18
C ILE A 225 -1.38 -20.93 -0.72
N CYS A 226 -1.76 -19.72 -0.34
CA CYS A 226 -2.97 -19.08 -0.82
C CYS A 226 -2.63 -18.07 -1.91
N ILE A 227 -3.42 -18.07 -2.98
CA ILE A 227 -3.54 -16.92 -3.88
C ILE A 227 -4.74 -16.14 -3.44
N GLN A 228 -4.50 -14.86 -3.21
CA GLN A 228 -5.49 -13.91 -2.72
C GLN A 228 -5.54 -12.70 -3.64
N THR A 229 -6.65 -11.97 -3.63
CA THR A 229 -6.79 -10.70 -4.34
C THR A 229 -7.74 -9.78 -3.57
N TYR A 230 -7.93 -8.57 -4.07
CA TYR A 230 -8.95 -7.67 -3.60
C TYR A 230 -10.33 -8.09 -4.13
N ILE A 231 -11.24 -8.47 -3.23
CA ILE A 231 -12.65 -8.76 -3.49
C ILE A 231 -13.46 -7.75 -2.67
N ASP A 232 -14.17 -6.85 -3.35
CA ASP A 232 -14.98 -5.79 -2.74
C ASP A 232 -14.21 -4.98 -1.67
N GLY A 233 -12.95 -4.64 -1.98
CA GLY A 233 -12.06 -3.88 -1.09
C GLY A 233 -11.41 -4.68 0.05
N ASN A 234 -11.75 -5.97 0.18
CA ASN A 234 -11.19 -6.88 1.19
C ASN A 234 -10.25 -7.89 0.56
N ILE A 235 -9.36 -8.49 1.36
CA ILE A 235 -8.50 -9.58 0.87
C ILE A 235 -9.29 -10.88 0.94
N GLY A 236 -9.49 -11.52 -0.22
CA GLY A 236 -10.16 -12.81 -0.34
C GLY A 236 -9.28 -13.88 -0.97
N ASP A 237 -9.42 -15.11 -0.50
CA ASP A 237 -8.80 -16.29 -1.12
C ASP A 237 -9.47 -16.58 -2.47
N ILE A 238 -8.68 -16.67 -3.54
CA ILE A 238 -9.14 -17.13 -4.86
C ILE A 238 -8.68 -18.56 -5.15
N TYR A 239 -7.59 -19.00 -4.53
CA TYR A 239 -7.09 -20.35 -4.66
C TYR A 239 -6.25 -20.77 -3.46
N LYS A 240 -6.29 -22.05 -3.08
CA LYS A 240 -5.45 -22.63 -2.03
C LYS A 240 -4.74 -23.86 -2.55
N PHE A 241 -3.41 -23.82 -2.51
CA PHE A 241 -2.56 -24.98 -2.74
C PHE A 241 -2.38 -25.71 -1.40
N THR A 242 -3.11 -26.81 -1.21
CA THR A 242 -2.95 -27.74 -0.09
C THR A 242 -1.99 -28.86 -0.47
N ASP A 243 -1.04 -29.17 0.43
CA ASP A 243 0.02 -30.19 0.38
C ASP A 243 0.14 -31.09 -0.88
N PRO A 244 1.27 -31.03 -1.59
CA PRO A 244 1.75 -32.08 -2.47
C PRO A 244 2.57 -33.05 -1.62
N SER A 245 1.93 -34.08 -1.06
CA SER A 245 2.56 -35.13 -0.25
C SER A 245 3.50 -36.05 -1.07
N SER A 246 4.44 -35.48 -1.82
CA SER A 246 5.46 -36.20 -2.59
C SER A 246 6.77 -35.41 -2.58
N PRO A 247 7.91 -36.02 -2.19
CA PRO A 247 9.21 -35.36 -2.23
C PRO A 247 9.58 -35.03 -3.68
N GLY A 248 9.58 -33.73 -4.03
CA GLY A 248 9.89 -33.25 -5.37
C GLY A 248 9.13 -31.97 -5.75
N ILE A 249 9.22 -31.65 -7.05
CA ILE A 249 8.55 -30.52 -7.71
C ILE A 249 7.03 -30.65 -7.57
N SER A 250 6.43 -29.79 -6.76
CA SER A 250 4.98 -29.67 -6.68
C SER A 250 4.50 -28.76 -7.80
N ARG A 251 4.11 -29.31 -8.94
CA ARG A 251 3.38 -28.53 -9.96
C ARG A 251 1.90 -28.71 -9.68
N VAL A 252 1.27 -27.73 -9.04
CA VAL A 252 -0.18 -27.64 -9.13
C VAL A 252 -0.48 -26.89 -10.42
N ARG A 253 -0.64 -27.66 -11.50
CA ARG A 253 -1.15 -27.13 -12.77
C ARG A 253 -2.66 -27.13 -12.68
N GLU A 254 -3.25 -25.95 -12.64
CA GLU A 254 -4.69 -25.83 -12.72
C GLU A 254 -5.13 -26.14 -14.15
N ARG A 255 -6.14 -26.99 -14.32
CA ARG A 255 -6.76 -27.22 -15.64
C ARG A 255 -7.52 -25.99 -16.12
N THR A 256 -8.11 -25.26 -15.16
CA THR A 256 -8.82 -24.00 -15.40
C THR A 256 -7.96 -22.85 -14.92
N PRO A 257 -7.53 -21.96 -15.82
CA PRO A 257 -6.62 -20.89 -15.42
C PRO A 257 -7.32 -19.87 -14.51
N ILE A 258 -6.62 -19.34 -13.51
CA ILE A 258 -7.21 -18.47 -12.46
C ILE A 258 -7.21 -17.01 -12.93
N PRO A 259 -8.36 -16.37 -13.18
CA PRO A 259 -8.42 -15.01 -13.70
C PRO A 259 -8.09 -13.98 -12.60
N VAL A 260 -6.87 -13.45 -12.61
CA VAL A 260 -6.40 -12.44 -11.66
C VAL A 260 -5.34 -11.53 -12.28
N GLN A 261 -5.47 -10.22 -12.04
CA GLN A 261 -4.49 -9.24 -12.52
C GLN A 261 -3.54 -8.82 -11.40
N GLU A 262 -4.09 -8.53 -10.23
CA GLU A 262 -3.35 -8.17 -9.04
C GLU A 262 -3.61 -9.24 -8.00
N PHE A 263 -2.54 -9.88 -7.53
CA PHE A 263 -2.66 -11.02 -6.65
C PHE A 263 -1.60 -10.99 -5.57
N ARG A 264 -1.94 -11.60 -4.44
CA ARG A 264 -1.07 -11.82 -3.30
C ARG A 264 -0.82 -13.31 -3.17
N VAL A 265 0.44 -13.68 -3.09
CA VAL A 265 0.82 -15.03 -2.65
C VAL A 265 1.02 -14.96 -1.14
N ALA A 266 0.27 -15.74 -0.38
CA ALA A 266 0.28 -15.75 1.08
C ALA A 266 0.59 -17.14 1.62
N ILE A 267 1.46 -17.20 2.64
CA ILE A 267 1.90 -18.42 3.29
C ILE A 267 2.03 -18.13 4.79
N LYS A 268 1.12 -18.69 5.59
CA LYS A 268 0.94 -18.31 7.00
C LYS A 268 0.76 -16.79 7.15
N TRP A 269 1.68 -16.12 7.85
CA TRP A 269 1.69 -14.65 8.03
C TRP A 269 2.60 -13.93 7.02
N CYS A 270 3.29 -14.66 6.16
CA CYS A 270 4.14 -14.07 5.13
C CYS A 270 3.35 -13.88 3.85
N TYR A 271 3.62 -12.81 3.11
CA TYR A 271 2.94 -12.56 1.86
C TYR A 271 3.73 -11.69 0.89
N CYS A 272 3.29 -11.65 -0.35
CA CYS A 272 3.90 -10.84 -1.38
C CYS A 272 2.87 -10.46 -2.45
N TRP A 273 2.71 -9.17 -2.74
CA TRP A 273 1.81 -8.67 -3.78
C TRP A 273 2.49 -8.57 -5.13
N TYR A 274 1.76 -8.91 -6.20
CA TYR A 274 2.21 -8.83 -7.58
C TYR A 274 1.10 -8.33 -8.50
N HIS A 275 1.50 -7.72 -9.61
CA HIS A 275 0.58 -7.32 -10.66
C HIS A 275 1.02 -7.91 -12.00
N LEU A 276 0.23 -8.85 -12.50
CA LEU A 276 0.54 -9.73 -13.62
C LEU A 276 0.94 -8.98 -14.89
N PHE A 277 0.25 -7.89 -15.22
CA PHE A 277 0.59 -7.06 -16.39
C PHE A 277 2.04 -6.54 -16.32
N PHE A 278 2.46 -6.02 -15.16
CA PHE A 278 3.81 -5.45 -15.02
C PHE A 278 4.87 -6.52 -14.97
N GLU A 279 4.58 -7.68 -14.35
CA GLU A 279 5.50 -8.82 -14.32
C GLU A 279 5.70 -9.44 -15.72
N LYS A 280 4.60 -9.67 -16.47
CA LYS A 280 4.64 -10.10 -17.88
C LYS A 280 5.49 -9.15 -18.72
N ARG A 281 5.21 -7.86 -18.61
CA ARG A 281 5.90 -6.82 -19.38
C ARG A 281 7.38 -6.72 -19.04
N LYS A 282 7.75 -6.84 -17.76
CA LYS A 282 9.16 -6.84 -17.32
C LYS A 282 9.95 -7.92 -18.05
N GLN A 283 9.41 -9.12 -18.15
CA GLN A 283 10.07 -10.24 -18.81
C GLN A 283 10.21 -10.07 -20.32
N MET A 284 9.19 -9.52 -20.97
CA MET A 284 9.27 -9.20 -22.40
C MET A 284 10.39 -8.20 -22.68
N VAL A 285 10.55 -7.18 -21.83
CA VAL A 285 11.62 -6.18 -21.94
C VAL A 285 13.01 -6.80 -21.67
N GLU A 286 13.09 -7.74 -20.73
CA GLU A 286 14.34 -8.46 -20.40
C GLU A 286 14.69 -9.59 -21.38
N GLY A 287 13.86 -9.84 -22.40
CA GLY A 287 14.07 -10.90 -23.39
C GLY A 287 13.96 -12.31 -22.81
N LEU A 288 13.30 -12.46 -21.66
CA LEU A 288 13.11 -13.75 -21.00
C LEU A 288 11.88 -14.44 -21.58
N ASP A 289 12.08 -15.52 -22.33
CA ASP A 289 10.99 -16.40 -22.81
C ASP A 289 10.55 -17.38 -21.70
N THR A 290 10.23 -16.83 -20.53
CA THR A 290 9.78 -17.61 -19.38
C THR A 290 8.43 -17.10 -18.94
N PHE A 291 7.37 -17.89 -19.14
CA PHE A 291 6.01 -17.60 -18.66
C PHE A 291 5.88 -17.81 -17.13
N LYS A 292 6.84 -17.29 -16.34
CA LYS A 292 6.90 -17.51 -14.89
C LYS A 292 7.58 -16.40 -14.11
N LEU A 293 7.05 -15.98 -12.97
CA LEU A 293 7.74 -15.19 -11.95
C LEU A 293 8.49 -16.10 -11.00
N VAL A 294 9.68 -15.71 -10.59
CA VAL A 294 10.41 -16.36 -9.50
C VAL A 294 10.40 -15.43 -8.29
N ALA A 295 9.80 -15.89 -7.20
CA ALA A 295 9.73 -15.18 -5.93
C ALA A 295 10.55 -15.93 -4.88
N THR A 296 11.63 -15.33 -4.41
CA THR A 296 12.45 -15.91 -3.34
C THR A 296 11.82 -15.70 -1.97
N TRP A 297 12.22 -16.47 -0.97
CA TRP A 297 11.81 -16.23 0.42
C TRP A 297 12.08 -14.80 0.89
N ASP A 298 13.11 -14.15 0.33
CA ASP A 298 13.45 -12.79 0.69
C ASP A 298 12.52 -11.74 0.13
N ASP A 299 11.82 -12.03 -0.96
CA ASP A 299 10.84 -11.11 -1.55
C ASP A 299 9.58 -10.94 -0.70
N PHE A 300 9.30 -11.91 0.19
CA PHE A 300 8.11 -11.91 1.03
C PHE A 300 8.22 -10.89 2.17
N ASP A 301 7.10 -10.23 2.43
CA ASP A 301 6.84 -9.53 3.66
C ASP A 301 6.51 -10.55 4.77
N GLY A 302 7.03 -10.32 5.97
CA GLY A 302 6.79 -11.15 7.15
C GLY A 302 5.57 -10.70 7.96
N PHE A 303 5.55 -11.07 9.24
CA PHE A 303 4.41 -10.77 10.12
C PHE A 303 4.11 -9.27 10.14
N LYS A 304 2.89 -8.89 9.73
CA LYS A 304 2.43 -7.48 9.63
C LYS A 304 3.36 -6.59 8.77
N GLY A 305 3.94 -7.14 7.70
CA GLY A 305 4.82 -6.37 6.82
C GLY A 305 6.24 -6.17 7.33
N THR A 306 6.63 -6.85 8.41
CA THR A 306 8.00 -6.76 8.95
C THR A 306 8.96 -7.68 8.19
N THR A 307 10.26 -7.55 8.44
CA THR A 307 11.26 -8.50 7.92
C THR A 307 11.25 -9.85 8.66
N HIS A 308 10.50 -9.98 9.76
CA HIS A 308 10.41 -11.19 10.57
C HIS A 308 9.45 -12.20 9.92
N LYS A 309 10.04 -13.10 9.12
CA LYS A 309 9.30 -14.16 8.42
C LYS A 309 9.20 -15.48 9.20
N GLY A 310 10.02 -15.64 10.24
CA GLY A 310 10.17 -16.91 10.96
C GLY A 310 11.10 -17.86 10.23
N VAL A 311 10.83 -19.16 10.33
CA VAL A 311 11.62 -20.21 9.64
C VAL A 311 11.43 -20.10 8.13
N LYS A 312 12.52 -20.27 7.37
CA LYS A 312 12.49 -20.33 5.90
C LYS A 312 11.79 -21.62 5.45
N TRP A 313 10.64 -21.49 4.79
CA TRP A 313 9.83 -22.63 4.36
C TRP A 313 10.22 -23.19 2.97
N PHE A 314 10.80 -22.37 2.11
CA PHE A 314 11.23 -22.72 0.75
C PHE A 314 12.33 -21.78 0.28
N ASP A 315 13.05 -22.14 -0.79
CA ASP A 315 14.03 -21.25 -1.42
C ASP A 315 13.34 -20.24 -2.35
N ALA A 316 12.47 -20.73 -3.23
CA ALA A 316 11.71 -19.91 -4.16
C ALA A 316 10.36 -20.52 -4.54
N LEU A 317 9.46 -19.67 -5.04
CA LEU A 317 8.25 -20.05 -5.75
C LEU A 317 8.39 -19.64 -7.21
N GLU A 318 8.10 -20.56 -8.13
CA GLU A 318 7.87 -20.23 -9.53
C GLU A 318 6.37 -20.15 -9.78
N ILE A 319 5.87 -18.99 -10.17
CA ILE A 319 4.45 -18.70 -10.41
C ILE A 319 4.25 -18.57 -11.92
N TYR A 320 3.40 -19.40 -12.51
CA TYR A 320 3.23 -19.52 -13.97
C TYR A 320 1.96 -18.82 -14.46
N TRP A 321 1.99 -18.21 -15.65
CA TRP A 321 0.88 -17.45 -16.27
C TRP A 321 0.88 -17.45 -17.80
#